data_AF-A0AAV9K4H0-F1
#
_entry.id   AF-A0AAV9K4H0-F1
#
_cell.length_a   1.000
_cell.length_b   1.000
_cell.length_c   1.000
_cell.angle_alpha   90.00
_cell.angle_beta   90.00
_cell.angle_gamma   90.00
#
_symmetry.space_group_name_H-M   'P 1'
#
loop_
_entity.id
_entity.type
_entity.pdbx_description
1 polymer ?
#
loop_
_entity_poly.entity_id
_entity_poly.type
_entity_poly.pdbx_seq_one_letter_code
_entity_poly.pdbx_strand_id
1 'polypeptide(L)'
;MASLFTSYFLPLVLVANIFNFQTSLCDISADEALIAEVTRAAIAQSLQNANNNHAFITQDLYAICDVGYGLMITILQDAAQSLANKNYIALENDLSKCPRFVSDCQNALGSKTTPEMLDRSRKQFDLVIMSQIAEGLIKK
;
A
#
# COMPACT_ATOMS: atom_id res chain seq x y z
N MET A 1 -13.35 -18.34 13.59
CA MET A 1 -12.06 -18.30 12.86
C MET A 1 -12.32 -18.45 11.37
N ALA A 2 -12.73 -17.37 10.70
CA ALA A 2 -12.91 -17.35 9.25
C ALA A 2 -13.02 -15.89 8.78
N SER A 3 -11.90 -15.18 8.57
CA SER A 3 -11.95 -13.89 7.84
C SER A 3 -10.61 -13.36 7.28
N LEU A 4 -9.53 -14.15 7.25
CA LEU A 4 -8.22 -13.64 6.79
C LEU A 4 -7.83 -14.10 5.38
N PHE A 5 -8.48 -15.12 4.84
CA PHE A 5 -8.16 -15.64 3.50
C PHE A 5 -8.85 -14.89 2.36
N THR A 6 -9.96 -14.20 2.61
CA THR A 6 -10.70 -13.48 1.56
C THR A 6 -10.04 -12.18 1.12
N SER A 7 -9.24 -11.52 1.97
CA SER A 7 -8.65 -10.22 1.65
C SER A 7 -7.42 -10.28 0.73
N TYR A 8 -6.73 -11.43 0.67
CA TYR A 8 -5.54 -11.62 -0.18
C TYR A 8 -5.85 -12.10 -1.60
N PHE A 9 -6.98 -12.76 -1.77
CA PHE A 9 -7.41 -13.21 -3.10
C PHE A 9 -7.72 -12.04 -4.02
N LEU A 10 -8.26 -10.92 -3.51
CA LEU A 10 -8.55 -9.76 -4.36
C LEU A 10 -7.30 -9.15 -5.00
N PRO A 11 -6.24 -8.76 -4.26
CA PRO A 11 -5.03 -8.21 -4.87
C PRO A 11 -4.30 -9.19 -5.79
N LEU A 12 -4.23 -10.48 -5.43
CA LEU A 12 -3.63 -11.51 -6.30
C LEU A 12 -4.43 -11.73 -7.58
N VAL A 13 -5.76 -11.73 -7.50
CA VAL A 13 -6.64 -11.80 -8.67
C VAL A 13 -6.54 -10.52 -9.50
N LEU A 14 -6.40 -9.35 -8.87
CA LEU A 14 -6.20 -8.07 -9.57
C LEU A 14 -4.87 -8.07 -10.34
N VAL A 15 -3.77 -8.46 -9.69
CA VAL A 15 -2.44 -8.57 -10.32
C VAL A 15 -2.45 -9.62 -11.42
N ALA A 16 -3.04 -10.79 -11.17
CA ALA A 16 -3.19 -11.83 -12.20
C ALA A 16 -4.02 -11.33 -13.39
N ASN A 17 -5.08 -10.57 -13.15
CA ASN A 17 -5.89 -9.95 -14.20
C ASN A 17 -5.10 -8.88 -14.97
N ILE A 18 -4.24 -8.08 -14.33
CA ILE A 18 -3.35 -7.12 -15.03
C ILE A 18 -2.38 -7.86 -15.95
N PHE A 19 -1.73 -8.93 -15.48
CA PHE A 19 -0.84 -9.75 -16.31
C PHE A 19 -1.57 -10.47 -17.44
N ASN A 20 -2.80 -10.94 -17.21
CA ASN A 20 -3.62 -11.56 -18.25
C ASN A 20 -4.10 -10.52 -19.28
N PHE A 21 -4.41 -9.30 -18.85
CA PHE A 21 -4.95 -8.24 -19.70
C PHE A 21 -3.90 -7.57 -20.61
N GLN A 22 -2.64 -7.49 -20.17
CA GLN A 22 -1.51 -7.07 -21.04
C GLN A 22 -1.38 -7.93 -22.32
N THR A 23 -1.93 -9.15 -22.36
CA THR A 23 -1.89 -10.01 -23.56
C THR A 23 -2.99 -9.71 -24.58
N SER A 24 -3.97 -8.86 -24.24
CA SER A 24 -5.19 -8.58 -25.02
C SER A 24 -5.26 -7.11 -25.45
N LEU A 25 -4.22 -6.60 -26.11
CA LEU A 25 -4.09 -5.18 -26.46
C LEU A 25 -4.95 -4.78 -27.68
N CYS A 26 -6.11 -4.16 -27.43
CA CYS A 26 -6.81 -3.30 -28.40
C CYS A 26 -7.36 -1.98 -27.84
N ASP A 27 -7.29 -1.67 -26.54
CA ASP A 27 -7.85 -0.40 -26.02
C ASP A 27 -7.03 0.22 -24.88
N ILE A 28 -6.26 1.26 -25.21
CA ILE A 28 -5.33 1.97 -24.31
C ILE A 28 -6.09 2.75 -23.22
N SER A 29 -7.34 3.14 -23.48
CA SER A 29 -8.16 3.95 -22.56
C SER A 29 -8.74 3.13 -21.40
N ALA A 30 -9.13 1.88 -21.67
CA ALA A 30 -9.59 0.93 -20.66
C ALA A 30 -8.44 0.50 -19.74
N ASP A 31 -7.22 0.44 -20.26
CA ASP A 31 -6.01 0.09 -19.51
C ASP A 31 -5.66 1.17 -18.47
N GLU A 32 -5.70 2.47 -18.85
CA GLU A 32 -5.44 3.56 -17.90
C GLU A 32 -6.46 3.60 -16.75
N ALA A 33 -7.75 3.44 -17.06
CA ALA A 33 -8.80 3.41 -16.05
C ALA A 33 -8.66 2.22 -15.09
N LEU A 34 -8.30 1.05 -15.62
CA LEU A 34 -8.05 -0.16 -14.85
C LEU A 34 -6.83 0.00 -13.93
N ILE A 35 -5.71 0.51 -14.45
CA ILE A 35 -4.50 0.76 -13.67
C ILE A 35 -4.78 1.78 -12.55
N ALA A 36 -5.51 2.86 -12.84
CA ALA A 36 -5.91 3.83 -11.81
C ALA A 36 -6.79 3.21 -10.71
N GLU A 37 -7.69 2.27 -11.06
CA GLU A 37 -8.50 1.53 -10.09
C GLU A 37 -7.64 0.63 -9.20
N VAL A 38 -6.69 -0.10 -9.79
CA VAL A 38 -5.74 -0.94 -9.06
C VAL A 38 -4.94 -0.11 -8.07
N THR A 39 -4.37 1.02 -8.52
CA THR A 39 -3.60 1.93 -7.67
C THR A 39 -4.47 2.46 -6.54
N ARG A 40 -5.71 2.86 -6.81
CA ARG A 40 -6.67 3.32 -5.80
C ARG A 40 -6.98 2.25 -4.77
N ALA A 41 -7.28 1.02 -5.22
CA ALA A 41 -7.59 -0.10 -4.34
C ALA A 41 -6.40 -0.46 -3.44
N ALA A 42 -5.18 -0.45 -3.98
CA ALA A 42 -3.97 -0.69 -3.23
C ALA A 42 -3.71 0.41 -2.17
N ILE A 43 -3.88 1.69 -2.55
CA ILE A 43 -3.75 2.82 -1.61
C ILE A 43 -4.79 2.72 -0.49
N ALA A 44 -6.06 2.42 -0.81
CA ALA A 44 -7.13 2.29 0.17
C ALA A 44 -6.86 1.14 1.17
N GLN A 45 -6.40 -0.02 0.68
CA GLN A 45 -6.02 -1.14 1.55
C GLN A 45 -4.80 -0.80 2.41
N SER A 46 -3.80 -0.14 1.83
CA SER A 46 -2.62 0.35 2.52
C SER A 46 -3.00 1.31 3.65
N LEU A 47 -3.93 2.22 3.40
CA LEU A 47 -4.45 3.16 4.40
C LEU A 47 -5.18 2.45 5.53
N GLN A 48 -6.04 1.49 5.21
CA GLN A 48 -6.76 0.70 6.21
C GLN A 48 -5.78 -0.09 7.09
N ASN A 49 -4.80 -0.74 6.47
CA ASN A 49 -3.81 -1.54 7.19
C ASN A 49 -2.85 -0.67 8.03
N ALA A 50 -2.49 0.53 7.55
CA ALA A 50 -1.72 1.51 8.30
C ALA A 50 -2.45 1.96 9.57
N ASN A 51 -3.75 2.31 9.46
CA ASN A 51 -4.59 2.66 10.61
C ASN A 51 -4.69 1.52 11.63
N ASN A 52 -4.89 0.28 11.16
CA ASN A 52 -4.94 -0.89 12.02
C ASN A 52 -3.61 -1.16 12.73
N ASN A 53 -2.49 -0.91 12.06
CA ASN A 53 -1.15 -1.05 12.63
C ASN A 53 -0.86 0.04 13.66
N HIS A 54 -1.21 1.29 13.33
CA HIS A 54 -1.11 2.41 14.25
C HIS A 54 -1.88 2.13 15.55
N ALA A 55 -3.15 1.73 15.44
CA ALA A 55 -3.99 1.38 16.60
C ALA A 55 -3.46 0.18 17.40
N PHE A 56 -2.75 -0.76 16.77
CA PHE A 56 -2.18 -1.93 17.43
C PHE A 56 -0.94 -1.60 18.26
N ILE A 57 -0.18 -0.58 17.86
CA ILE A 57 1.17 -0.31 18.36
C ILE A 57 1.19 0.65 19.58
N THR A 58 0.04 1.11 20.07
CA THR A 58 -0.13 2.20 21.06
C THR A 58 0.43 1.97 22.48
N GLN A 59 1.56 1.30 22.66
CA GLN A 59 2.36 1.24 23.89
C GLN A 59 3.74 1.89 23.67
N ASP A 60 4.20 2.70 24.63
CA ASP A 60 5.42 3.54 24.61
C ASP A 60 6.71 2.84 24.12
N LEU A 61 6.76 1.52 24.12
CA LEU A 61 7.91 0.73 23.66
C LEU A 61 8.20 0.93 22.15
N TYR A 62 7.27 1.49 21.38
CA TYR A 62 7.33 1.54 19.91
C TYR A 62 6.96 2.91 19.31
N ALA A 63 7.25 4.01 20.01
CA ALA A 63 6.95 5.38 19.56
C ALA A 63 7.43 5.72 18.13
N ILE A 64 8.53 5.12 17.66
CA ILE A 64 9.02 5.29 16.27
C ILE A 64 8.02 4.71 15.26
N CYS A 65 7.44 3.55 15.55
CA CYS A 65 6.42 2.93 14.70
C CYS A 65 5.10 3.70 14.74
N ASP A 66 4.70 4.22 15.90
CA ASP A 66 3.51 5.04 16.06
C ASP A 66 3.60 6.31 15.18
N VAL A 67 4.68 7.09 15.36
CA VAL A 67 4.95 8.28 14.54
C VAL A 67 5.08 7.92 13.05
N GLY A 68 5.81 6.84 12.74
CA GLY A 68 6.01 6.39 11.36
C GLY A 68 4.70 6.02 10.65
N TYR A 69 3.83 5.26 11.32
CA TYR A 69 2.53 4.89 10.76
C TYR A 69 1.57 6.08 10.69
N GLY A 70 1.59 6.99 11.67
CA GLY A 70 0.83 8.24 11.63
C GLY A 70 1.20 9.12 10.43
N LEU A 71 2.49 9.32 10.18
CA LEU A 71 2.96 10.07 9.00
C LEU A 71 2.61 9.36 7.69
N MET A 72 2.74 8.04 7.65
CA MET A 72 2.42 7.25 6.46
C MET A 72 0.92 7.30 6.13
N ILE A 73 0.03 7.34 7.14
CA ILE A 73 -1.42 7.54 6.93
C ILE A 73 -1.67 8.86 6.19
N THR A 74 -1.05 9.96 6.63
CA THR A 74 -1.18 11.27 5.96
C THR A 74 -0.68 11.21 4.52
N ILE A 75 0.50 10.63 4.29
CA ILE A 75 1.08 10.51 2.94
C ILE A 75 0.20 9.64 2.03
N LEU A 76 -0.41 8.58 2.55
CA LEU A 76 -1.33 7.74 1.76
C LEU A 76 -2.64 8.48 1.42
N GLN A 77 -3.11 9.39 2.29
CA GLN A 77 -4.24 10.27 2.00
C GLN A 77 -3.87 11.28 0.91
N ASP A 78 -2.68 11.89 0.99
CA ASP A 78 -2.16 12.80 -0.04
C ASP A 78 -1.98 12.08 -1.39
N ALA A 79 -1.46 10.85 -1.37
CA ALA A 79 -1.34 10.01 -2.56
C ALA A 79 -2.71 9.68 -3.17
N ALA A 80 -3.72 9.36 -2.36
CA ALA A 80 -5.07 9.13 -2.85
C ALA A 80 -5.66 10.39 -3.53
N GLN A 81 -5.41 11.57 -2.95
CA GLN A 81 -5.84 12.84 -3.51
C GLN A 81 -5.09 13.17 -4.82
N SER A 82 -3.78 12.93 -4.87
CA SER A 82 -2.95 13.10 -6.05
C SER A 82 -3.41 12.20 -7.19
N LEU A 83 -3.75 10.93 -6.91
CA LEU A 83 -4.34 10.02 -7.88
C LEU A 83 -5.69 10.53 -8.41
N ALA A 84 -6.58 10.98 -7.53
CA ALA A 84 -7.88 11.54 -7.92
C ALA A 84 -7.73 12.78 -8.82
N ASN A 85 -6.71 13.58 -8.58
CA ASN A 85 -6.38 14.77 -9.36
C ASN A 85 -5.52 14.47 -10.61
N LYS A 86 -5.22 13.20 -10.90
CA LYS A 86 -4.28 12.77 -11.96
C LYS A 86 -2.89 13.40 -11.87
N ASN A 87 -2.48 13.83 -10.67
CA ASN A 87 -1.16 14.38 -10.42
C ASN A 87 -0.18 13.23 -10.14
N TYR A 88 0.20 12.50 -11.20
CA TYR A 88 1.00 11.29 -11.07
C TYR A 88 2.43 11.56 -10.57
N ILE A 89 2.98 12.76 -10.81
CA ILE A 89 4.28 13.17 -10.25
C ILE A 89 4.20 13.30 -8.72
N ALA A 90 3.15 13.94 -8.19
CA ALA A 90 2.97 14.01 -6.74
C ALA A 90 2.68 12.63 -6.14
N LEU A 91 1.86 11.82 -6.82
CA LEU A 91 1.55 10.45 -6.42
C LEU A 91 2.82 9.58 -6.29
N GLU A 92 3.68 9.57 -7.31
CA GLU A 92 4.96 8.85 -7.27
C GLU A 92 5.82 9.30 -6.10
N ASN A 93 5.97 10.62 -5.93
CA ASN A 93 6.76 11.19 -4.85
C ASN A 93 6.24 10.78 -3.47
N ASP A 94 4.92 10.76 -3.26
CA ASP A 94 4.32 10.35 -2.00
C ASP A 94 4.50 8.86 -1.75
N LEU A 95 4.18 8.01 -2.73
CA LEU A 95 4.36 6.57 -2.61
C LEU A 95 5.82 6.17 -2.40
N SER A 96 6.79 6.89 -2.97
CA SER A 96 8.23 6.60 -2.81
C SER A 96 8.72 6.66 -1.36
N LYS A 97 8.05 7.45 -0.51
CA LYS A 97 8.40 7.65 0.92
C LYS A 97 7.91 6.50 1.79
N CYS A 98 6.78 5.89 1.43
CA CYS A 98 6.05 4.92 2.25
C CYS A 98 6.87 3.68 2.68
N PRO A 99 7.69 3.03 1.83
CA PRO A 99 8.45 1.84 2.22
C PRO A 99 9.40 2.09 3.40
N ARG A 100 9.95 3.31 3.48
CA ARG A 100 10.91 3.67 4.53
C ARG A 100 10.26 3.66 5.92
N PHE A 101 9.04 4.17 6.07
CA PHE A 101 8.35 4.14 7.37
C PHE A 101 8.11 2.72 7.87
N VAL A 102 7.77 1.80 6.96
CA VAL A 102 7.56 0.39 7.29
C VAL A 102 8.88 -0.27 7.70
N SER A 103 9.95 -0.05 6.93
CA SER A 103 11.29 -0.57 7.23
C SER A 103 11.86 -0.02 8.53
N ASP A 104 11.76 1.30 8.76
CA ASP A 104 12.24 1.95 9.99
C ASP A 104 11.50 1.41 11.22
N CYS A 105 10.19 1.18 11.10
CA CYS A 105 9.43 0.50 12.14
C CYS A 105 9.94 -0.93 12.36
N GLN A 106 10.08 -1.76 11.32
CA GLN A 106 10.61 -3.14 11.47
C GLN A 106 11.98 -3.17 12.15
N ASN A 107 12.87 -2.26 11.76
CA ASN A 107 14.21 -2.13 12.33
C ASN A 107 14.16 -1.71 13.81
N ALA A 108 13.29 -0.75 14.16
CA ALA A 108 13.11 -0.31 15.55
C ALA A 108 12.51 -1.41 16.43
N LEU A 109 11.60 -2.22 15.89
CA LEU A 109 11.02 -3.36 16.61
C LEU A 109 12.06 -4.47 16.87
N GLY A 110 12.97 -4.71 15.92
CA GLY A 110 14.07 -5.66 16.06
C GLY A 110 13.60 -7.03 16.57
N SER A 111 14.34 -7.60 17.54
CA SER A 111 13.99 -8.88 18.20
C SER A 111 12.82 -8.79 19.17
N LYS A 112 12.29 -7.59 19.44
CA LYS A 112 11.13 -7.37 20.31
C LYS A 112 9.81 -7.48 19.53
N THR A 113 9.86 -7.90 18.26
CA THR A 113 8.67 -8.14 17.43
C THR A 113 7.89 -9.38 17.91
N THR A 114 6.57 -9.26 17.99
CA THR A 114 5.71 -10.46 18.00
C THR A 114 5.50 -10.96 16.57
N PRO A 115 5.18 -12.25 16.37
CA PRO A 115 4.84 -12.77 15.04
C PRO A 115 3.71 -12.00 14.35
N GLU A 116 2.71 -11.52 15.11
CA GLU A 116 1.60 -10.73 14.58
C GLU A 116 2.07 -9.36 14.07
N MET A 117 2.95 -8.67 14.80
CA MET A 117 3.50 -7.38 14.37
C MET A 117 4.31 -7.53 13.08
N LEU A 118 5.14 -8.58 13.02
CA LEU A 118 5.97 -8.84 11.86
C LEU A 118 5.13 -9.21 10.63
N ASP A 119 4.07 -10.01 10.82
CA ASP A 119 3.10 -10.30 9.78
C ASP A 119 2.46 -9.00 9.27
N ARG A 120 1.78 -8.24 10.14
CA ARG A 120 1.13 -6.96 9.83
C ARG A 120 2.03 -5.96 9.12
N SER A 121 3.29 -5.87 9.55
CA SER A 121 4.28 -4.98 8.96
C SER A 121 4.69 -5.43 7.56
N ARG A 122 4.86 -6.75 7.32
CA ARG A 122 5.08 -7.29 5.97
C ARG A 122 3.90 -7.01 5.05
N LYS A 123 2.66 -7.22 5.53
CA LYS A 123 1.45 -6.91 4.74
C LYS A 123 1.43 -5.44 4.31
N GLN A 124 1.81 -4.55 5.21
CA GLN A 124 1.88 -3.13 4.90
C GLN A 124 2.93 -2.84 3.82
N PHE A 125 4.10 -3.44 3.93
CA PHE A 125 5.16 -3.29 2.94
C PHE A 125 4.69 -3.76 1.56
N ASP A 126 4.09 -4.96 1.49
CA ASP A 126 3.58 -5.53 0.24
C ASP A 126 2.54 -4.62 -0.42
N LEU A 127 1.61 -4.06 0.36
CA LEU A 127 0.58 -3.14 -0.16
C LEU A 127 1.19 -1.85 -0.72
N VAL A 128 2.19 -1.29 -0.04
CA VAL A 128 2.90 -0.09 -0.54
C VAL A 128 3.64 -0.39 -1.83
N ILE A 129 4.34 -1.52 -1.93
CA ILE A 129 5.03 -1.94 -3.15
C ILE A 129 4.04 -2.17 -4.28
N MET A 130 2.89 -2.81 -4.01
CA MET A 130 1.84 -2.98 -5.00
C MET A 130 1.31 -1.62 -5.52
N SER A 131 1.10 -0.64 -4.63
CA SER A 131 0.72 0.72 -5.04
C SER A 131 1.77 1.37 -5.94
N GLN A 132 3.06 1.23 -5.61
CA GLN A 132 4.16 1.78 -6.43
C GLN A 132 4.26 1.12 -7.80
N ILE A 133 4.16 -0.22 -7.86
CA ILE A 133 4.19 -0.96 -9.12
C ILE A 133 3.01 -0.56 -9.99
N ALA A 134 1.80 -0.50 -9.43
CA ALA A 134 0.60 -0.11 -10.17
C ALA A 134 0.68 1.34 -10.67
N GLU A 135 1.18 2.26 -9.85
CA GLU A 135 1.45 3.65 -10.27
C GLU A 135 2.45 3.71 -11.42
N GLY A 136 3.55 2.94 -11.36
CA GLY A 136 4.58 2.93 -12.40
C GLY A 136 4.10 2.45 -13.78
N LEU A 137 2.91 1.84 -13.86
CA LEU A 137 2.27 1.45 -15.11
C LEU A 137 1.42 2.58 -15.72
N ILE A 138 1.16 3.66 -14.98
CA ILE A 138 0.42 4.83 -15.47
C ILE A 138 1.32 5.63 -16.43
N LYS A 139 0.81 5.97 -17.61
CA LYS A 139 1.49 6.91 -18.52
C LYS A 139 1.43 8.33 -17.96
N LYS A 140 2.60 8.94 -17.77
CA LYS A 140 2.78 10.28 -17.21
C LYS A 140 2.75 11.37 -18.28
#